data_AF-A0A6A4T453-F1
#
_entry.id   AF-A0A6A4T453-F1
#
_cell.length_a   1.000
_cell.length_b   1.000
_cell.length_c   1.000
_cell.angle_alpha   90.00
_cell.angle_beta   90.00
_cell.angle_gamma   90.00
#
_symmetry.space_group_name_H-M   'P 1'
#
loop_
_entity.id
_entity.type
_entity.pdbx_description
1 polymer ?
#
loop_
_entity_poly.entity_id
_entity_poly.type
_entity_poly.pdbx_seq_one_letter_code
_entity_poly.pdbx_strand_id
1 'polypeptide(L)'
;MFRLLLVPRRLRPLGGPPGLPSARSARSFSGCPPELPAAQVRSSFLDFFRQRHGHLLVPSSPVRPRGDPSLLFVNAGMNQVSVDPDRSGPPDRSGRF
;
A
#
# COMPACT_ATOMS: atom_id res chain seq x y z
N MET A 1 74.33 22.17 -22.45
CA MET A 1 74.57 23.36 -21.59
C MET A 1 73.28 24.17 -21.61
N PHE A 2 72.75 24.56 -20.44
CA PHE A 2 71.57 25.42 -20.18
C PHE A 2 70.17 24.82 -20.42
N ARG A 3 69.14 25.07 -19.62
CA ARG A 3 68.96 25.44 -18.21
C ARG A 3 67.45 25.22 -17.94
N LEU A 4 67.13 24.55 -16.83
CA LEU A 4 65.77 24.34 -16.32
C LEU A 4 65.10 25.69 -16.01
N LEU A 5 63.84 25.88 -16.44
CA LEU A 5 62.93 26.87 -15.85
C LEU A 5 61.66 26.17 -15.39
N LEU A 6 61.57 25.97 -14.08
CA LEU A 6 60.44 25.46 -13.34
C LEU A 6 59.32 26.52 -13.30
N VAL A 7 58.17 26.24 -13.91
CA VAL A 7 56.98 27.11 -13.83
C VAL A 7 56.18 26.74 -12.58
N PRO A 8 55.89 27.67 -11.65
CA PRO A 8 55.10 27.38 -10.46
C PRO A 8 53.61 27.26 -10.81
N ARG A 9 52.99 26.12 -10.45
CA ARG A 9 51.54 25.91 -10.56
C ARG A 9 50.82 26.73 -9.48
N ARG A 10 50.02 27.70 -9.91
CA ARG A 10 49.10 28.44 -9.02
C ARG A 10 47.98 27.51 -8.53
N LEU A 11 47.81 27.43 -7.21
CA LEU A 11 46.71 26.73 -6.55
C LEU A 11 45.38 27.46 -6.85
N ARG A 12 44.34 26.70 -7.25
CA ARG A 12 42.97 27.21 -7.43
C ARG A 12 42.25 27.19 -6.07
N PRO A 13 41.55 28.27 -5.66
CA PRO A 13 40.75 28.25 -4.43
C PRO A 13 39.47 27.42 -4.62
N LEU A 14 39.12 26.63 -3.60
CA LEU A 14 37.87 25.88 -3.52
C LEU A 14 36.71 26.84 -3.24
N GLY A 15 36.07 27.35 -4.30
CA GLY A 15 34.75 27.94 -4.21
C GLY A 15 33.69 26.84 -4.26
N GLY A 16 33.09 26.51 -3.11
CA GLY A 16 31.95 25.60 -3.04
C GLY A 16 30.69 26.21 -3.67
N PRO A 17 29.86 25.44 -4.40
CA PRO A 17 28.64 25.97 -5.00
C PRO A 17 27.57 26.25 -3.92
N PRO A 18 26.78 27.32 -4.06
CA PRO A 18 25.73 27.67 -3.12
C PRO A 18 24.50 26.76 -3.31
N GLY A 19 23.98 26.26 -2.19
CA GLY A 19 22.57 25.85 -2.00
C GLY A 19 21.96 24.95 -3.07
N LEU A 20 22.14 23.63 -2.94
CA LEU A 20 21.26 22.68 -3.63
C LEU A 20 19.86 22.72 -2.98
N PRO A 21 18.77 22.96 -3.73
CA PRO A 21 17.44 22.74 -3.21
C PRO A 21 17.29 21.24 -2.89
N SER A 22 16.80 20.94 -1.69
CA SER A 22 16.43 19.58 -1.28
C SER A 22 15.37 19.05 -2.23
N ALA A 23 15.81 18.30 -3.25
CA ALA A 23 14.91 17.57 -4.12
C ALA A 23 14.18 16.55 -3.25
N ARG A 24 12.88 16.79 -3.01
CA ARG A 24 11.98 15.76 -2.50
C ARG A 24 12.15 14.57 -3.42
N SER A 25 12.73 13.50 -2.89
CA SER A 25 12.89 12.22 -3.57
C SER A 25 11.51 11.60 -3.72
N ALA A 26 10.74 12.10 -4.69
CA ALA A 26 9.69 11.32 -5.30
C ALA A 26 10.42 10.24 -6.08
N ARG A 27 10.55 9.06 -5.48
CA ARG A 27 11.01 7.87 -6.17
C ARG A 27 9.98 7.57 -7.25
N SER A 28 10.21 8.12 -8.44
CA SER A 28 9.45 7.77 -9.63
C SER A 28 9.78 6.33 -9.95
N PHE A 29 8.83 5.42 -9.70
CA PHE A 29 8.92 4.06 -10.19
C PHE A 29 8.75 4.13 -11.71
N SER A 30 9.86 4.19 -12.43
CA SER A 30 9.96 4.42 -13.88
C SER A 30 9.41 3.28 -14.77
N GLY A 31 8.38 2.58 -14.32
CA GLY A 31 7.65 1.55 -15.07
C GLY A 31 6.22 1.34 -14.56
N CYS A 32 5.67 2.32 -13.84
CA CYS A 32 4.37 2.17 -13.21
C CYS A 32 3.26 2.18 -14.29
N PRO A 33 2.38 1.15 -14.35
CA PRO A 33 1.11 1.28 -15.06
C PRO A 33 0.36 2.53 -14.56
N PRO A 34 -0.59 3.09 -15.34
CA PRO A 34 -1.29 4.31 -14.95
C PRO A 34 -1.77 4.19 -13.50
N GLU A 35 -1.53 5.23 -12.72
CA GLU A 35 -1.80 5.22 -11.28
C GLU A 35 -3.29 4.95 -11.06
N LEU A 36 -3.64 3.69 -10.79
CA LEU A 36 -5.02 3.31 -10.55
C LEU A 36 -5.44 3.91 -9.21
N PRO A 37 -6.55 4.66 -9.16
CA PRO A 37 -7.12 5.09 -7.89
C PRO A 37 -7.32 3.88 -6.98
N ALA A 38 -7.04 4.03 -5.67
CA ALA A 38 -7.18 2.94 -4.71
C ALA A 38 -8.57 2.26 -4.76
N ALA A 39 -9.62 3.02 -5.05
CA ALA A 39 -10.97 2.51 -5.26
C ALA A 39 -11.09 1.58 -6.49
N GLN A 40 -10.38 1.87 -7.58
CA GLN A 40 -10.33 1.04 -8.79
C GLN A 40 -9.54 -0.25 -8.56
N VAL A 41 -8.45 -0.20 -7.79
CA VAL A 41 -7.70 -1.40 -7.40
C VAL A 41 -8.56 -2.33 -6.56
N ARG A 42 -9.28 -1.76 -5.57
CA ARG A 42 -10.20 -2.52 -4.71
C ARG A 42 -11.32 -3.20 -5.50
N SER A 43 -11.97 -2.47 -6.41
CA SER A 43 -13.06 -3.03 -7.23
C SER A 43 -12.55 -4.13 -8.16
N SER A 44 -11.43 -3.89 -8.86
CA SER A 44 -10.80 -4.89 -9.74
C SER A 44 -10.47 -6.21 -9.01
N PHE A 45 -9.95 -6.13 -7.78
CA PHE A 45 -9.66 -7.31 -6.96
C PHE A 45 -10.93 -8.10 -6.61
N LEU A 46 -11.98 -7.41 -6.15
CA LEU A 46 -13.24 -8.05 -5.77
C LEU A 46 -13.94 -8.67 -6.98
N ASP A 47 -13.89 -7.99 -8.12
CA ASP A 47 -14.48 -8.46 -9.38
C ASP A 47 -13.81 -9.71 -9.93
N PHE A 48 -12.48 -9.81 -9.81
CA PHE A 48 -11.74 -11.00 -10.21
C PHE A 48 -12.25 -12.25 -9.48
N PHE A 49 -12.35 -12.21 -8.15
CA PHE A 49 -12.82 -13.35 -7.35
C PHE A 49 -14.32 -13.63 -7.53
N ARG A 50 -15.13 -12.58 -7.71
CA ARG A 50 -16.56 -12.74 -8.01
C ARG A 50 -16.79 -13.41 -9.36
N GLN A 51 -16.14 -12.92 -10.41
CA GLN A 51 -16.44 -13.31 -11.80
C GLN A 51 -15.68 -14.58 -12.23
N ARG A 52 -14.41 -14.73 -11.85
CA ARG A 52 -13.55 -15.85 -12.29
C ARG A 52 -13.65 -17.06 -11.37
N HIS A 53 -13.93 -16.84 -10.09
CA HIS A 53 -13.90 -17.88 -9.07
C HIS A 53 -15.25 -18.07 -8.34
N GLY A 54 -16.27 -17.28 -8.68
CA GLY A 54 -17.63 -17.43 -8.12
C GLY A 54 -17.75 -17.10 -6.63
N HIS A 55 -16.82 -16.35 -6.05
CA HIS A 55 -16.90 -16.00 -4.63
C HIS A 55 -18.04 -15.01 -4.35
N LEU A 56 -18.72 -15.22 -3.22
CA LEU A 56 -19.69 -14.27 -2.69
C LEU A 56 -18.96 -13.03 -2.15
N LEU A 57 -19.44 -11.85 -2.52
CA LEU A 57 -18.93 -10.60 -1.97
C LEU A 57 -19.53 -10.37 -0.58
N VAL A 58 -18.68 -10.45 0.44
CA VAL A 58 -19.07 -10.19 1.83
C VAL A 58 -18.65 -8.77 2.22
N PRO A 59 -19.56 -7.93 2.76
CA PRO A 59 -19.20 -6.60 3.21
C PRO A 59 -18.25 -6.67 4.42
N SER A 60 -17.37 -5.66 4.54
CA SER A 60 -16.44 -5.58 5.67
C SER A 60 -17.20 -5.45 7.00
N SER A 61 -16.78 -6.22 8.00
CA SER A 61 -17.27 -6.08 9.38
C SER A 61 -16.87 -4.73 10.00
N PRO A 62 -17.53 -4.33 11.10
CA PRO A 62 -17.09 -3.21 11.92
C PRO A 62 -15.66 -3.40 12.44
N VAL A 63 -15.00 -2.28 12.72
CA VAL A 63 -13.63 -2.24 13.30
C VAL A 63 -13.59 -2.84 14.70
N ARG A 64 -14.68 -2.68 15.48
CA ARG A 64 -14.85 -3.31 16.78
C ARG A 64 -15.43 -4.73 16.58
N PRO A 65 -14.72 -5.79 16.99
CA PRO A 65 -15.23 -7.16 16.90
C PRO A 65 -16.40 -7.36 17.86
N ARG A 66 -17.38 -8.18 17.45
CA ARG A 66 -18.59 -8.49 18.25
C ARG A 66 -18.56 -9.86 18.93
N GLY A 67 -17.70 -10.78 18.48
CA GLY A 67 -17.71 -12.18 18.91
C GLY A 67 -16.42 -12.68 19.58
N ASP A 68 -15.38 -11.85 19.68
CA ASP A 68 -14.11 -12.26 20.27
C ASP A 68 -13.64 -11.23 21.32
N PRO A 69 -13.69 -11.56 22.63
CA PRO A 69 -13.26 -10.66 23.70
C PRO A 69 -11.73 -10.53 23.81
N SER A 70 -10.95 -11.38 23.13
CA SER A 70 -9.48 -11.29 23.11
C SER A 70 -8.96 -10.26 22.10
N LEU A 71 -9.80 -9.88 21.13
CA LEU A 71 -9.45 -8.91 20.10
C LEU A 71 -9.96 -7.52 20.46
N LEU A 72 -9.03 -6.57 20.57
CA LEU A 72 -9.39 -5.15 20.73
C LEU A 72 -9.98 -4.55 19.43
N PHE A 73 -9.40 -4.89 18.27
CA PHE A 73 -9.83 -4.44 16.95
C PHE A 73 -9.61 -5.54 15.89
N VAL A 74 -10.39 -5.47 14.80
CA VAL A 74 -10.20 -6.34 13.63
C VAL A 74 -8.85 -6.02 12.96
N ASN A 75 -7.96 -7.00 12.88
CA ASN A 75 -6.62 -6.85 12.28
C ASN A 75 -6.49 -7.50 10.90
N ALA A 76 -7.37 -8.45 10.58
CA ALA A 76 -7.36 -9.17 9.32
C ALA A 76 -8.80 -9.51 8.88
N GLY A 77 -8.97 -9.69 7.56
CA GLY A 77 -10.24 -10.16 7.00
C GLY A 77 -10.65 -11.55 7.50
N MET A 78 -9.68 -12.35 7.94
CA MET A 78 -9.95 -13.71 8.46
C MET A 78 -10.71 -13.72 9.79
N ASN A 79 -10.73 -12.59 10.51
CA ASN A 79 -11.46 -12.47 11.77
C ASN A 79 -12.98 -12.34 11.55
N GLN A 80 -13.42 -12.15 10.29
CA GLN A 80 -14.83 -12.03 9.91
C GLN A 80 -15.41 -13.37 9.44
N VAL A 81 -14.55 -14.26 8.94
CA VAL A 81 -14.91 -15.59 8.43
C VAL A 81 -14.87 -16.66 9.52
N SER A 82 -14.57 -16.30 10.77
CA SER A 82 -14.96 -17.09 11.94
C SER A 82 -16.49 -17.05 12.09
N VAL A 83 -17.11 -17.86 11.23
CA VAL A 83 -18.40 -18.55 11.33
C VAL A 83 -19.15 -18.23 12.62
N ASP A 84 -20.27 -17.52 12.52
CA ASP A 84 -21.40 -17.77 13.40
C ASP A 84 -21.88 -19.21 13.09
N PRO A 85 -21.65 -20.22 13.95
CA PRO A 85 -22.09 -21.59 13.65
C PRO A 85 -23.62 -21.67 13.49
N ASP A 86 -24.33 -20.74 14.13
CA ASP A 86 -25.79 -20.65 14.14
C ASP A 86 -26.39 -20.07 12.86
N ARG A 87 -25.60 -19.36 12.03
CA ARG A 87 -26.07 -18.79 10.77
C ARG A 87 -25.97 -19.74 9.57
N SER A 88 -25.54 -20.98 9.82
CA SER A 88 -25.56 -22.08 8.85
C SER A 88 -26.88 -22.88 8.83
N GLY A 89 -27.83 -22.54 9.70
CA GLY A 89 -29.18 -23.10 9.67
C GLY A 89 -29.92 -22.70 8.39
N PRO A 90 -30.85 -23.54 7.89
CA PRO A 90 -31.71 -23.16 6.78
C PRO A 90 -32.43 -21.84 7.11
N PRO A 91 -32.65 -20.95 6.14
CA PRO A 91 -33.34 -19.70 6.39
C PRO A 91 -34.70 -20.01 7.04
N ASP A 92 -34.90 -19.53 8.27
CA ASP A 92 -36.19 -19.66 8.93
C ASP A 92 -37.24 -18.94 8.06
N ARG A 93 -38.20 -19.72 7.57
CA ARG A 93 -39.32 -19.23 6.74
C ARG A 93 -40.36 -18.46 7.56
N SER A 94 -40.12 -18.19 8.84
CA SER A 94 -41.13 -17.60 9.73
C SER A 94 -41.34 -16.08 9.59
N GLY A 95 -40.54 -15.36 8.79
CA GLY A 95 -40.87 -13.99 8.38
C GLY A 95 -41.21 -13.03 9.53
N ARG A 96 -40.45 -13.07 10.63
CA ARG A 96 -40.55 -12.08 11.71
C ARG A 96 -39.23 -11.33 11.85
N PHE A 97 -39.33 -10.01 11.72
CA PHE A 97 -38.27 -9.04 11.99
C PHE A 97 -37.97 -8.98 13.48
#